data_AF-A0A8S4R1K8-F1
#
_entry.id   AF-A0A8S4R1K8-F1
#
_cell.length_a   1.000
_cell.length_b   1.000
_cell.length_c   1.000
_cell.angle_alpha   90.00
_cell.angle_beta   90.00
_cell.angle_gamma   90.00
#
_symmetry.space_group_name_H-M   'P 1'
#
loop_
_entity.id
_entity.type
_entity.pdbx_description
1 polymer ?
#
loop_
_entity_poly.entity_id
_entity_poly.type
_entity_poly.pdbx_seq_one_letter_code
_entity_poly.pdbx_strand_id
1 'polypeptide(L)'
;MHKATQKKLKWKWAGHVARLTDHRWTKTVTTWRGPPGKRNRGRPCTRWDDDIKKIAGPQWIHIAQDRQRWQVLEEAFTEEGS
;
A
#
# COMPACT_ATOMS: atom_id res chain seq x y z
N MET A 1 -1.66 2.43 21.77
CA MET A 1 -0.32 2.83 21.28
C MET A 1 0.29 1.92 20.21
N HIS A 2 -0.02 0.62 20.09
CA HIS A 2 0.62 -0.26 19.08
C HIS A 2 0.17 -0.09 17.62
N LYS A 3 -1.06 0.40 17.36
CA LYS A 3 -1.62 0.51 16.00
C LYS A 3 -0.92 1.57 15.13
N ALA A 4 -0.54 2.71 15.71
CA ALA A 4 0.15 3.78 15.00
C ALA A 4 1.53 3.32 14.48
N THR A 5 2.24 2.53 15.27
CA THR A 5 3.53 1.94 14.89
C THR A 5 3.38 0.95 13.74
N GLN A 6 2.33 0.12 13.75
CA GLN A 6 2.05 -0.83 12.68
C GLN A 6 1.71 -0.15 11.34
N LYS A 7 0.89 0.90 11.35
CA LYS A 7 0.58 1.68 10.14
C LYS A 7 1.83 2.31 9.55
N LYS A 8 2.66 2.94 10.39
CA LYS A 8 3.93 3.54 9.96
C LYS A 8 4.85 2.50 9.31
N LEU A 9 4.98 1.31 9.92
CA LEU A 9 5.76 0.21 9.34
C LEU A 9 5.18 -0.26 8.01
N LYS A 10 3.86 -0.42 7.91
CA LYS A 10 3.18 -0.80 6.67
C LYS A 10 3.43 0.22 5.55
N TRP A 11 3.32 1.52 5.84
CA TRP A 11 3.57 2.60 4.88
C TRP A 11 5.01 2.58 4.36
N LYS A 12 5.99 2.44 5.28
CA LYS A 12 7.41 2.33 4.93
C LYS A 12 7.69 1.09 4.09
N TRP A 13 7.11 -0.05 4.46
CA TRP A 13 7.26 -1.30 3.73
C TRP A 13 6.66 -1.22 2.31
N ALA A 14 5.46 -0.67 2.16
CA ALA A 14 4.83 -0.48 0.86
C ALA A 14 5.70 0.40 -0.06
N GLY A 15 6.21 1.51 0.46
CA GLY A 15 7.14 2.36 -0.28
C GLY A 15 8.44 1.64 -0.65
N HIS A 16 8.99 0.83 0.25
CA HIS A 16 10.18 0.03 -0.03
C HIS A 16 9.92 -0.97 -1.16
N VAL A 17 8.83 -1.73 -1.11
CA VAL A 17 8.47 -2.71 -2.15
C VAL A 17 8.23 -2.06 -3.50
N ALA A 18 7.58 -0.88 -3.54
CA ALA A 18 7.36 -0.16 -4.79
C ALA A 18 8.67 0.21 -5.50
N ARG A 19 9.70 0.55 -4.72
CA ARG A 19 11.03 0.97 -5.21
C ARG A 19 12.00 -0.18 -5.47
N LEU A 20 11.64 -1.42 -5.16
CA LEU A 20 12.45 -2.58 -5.56
C LEU A 20 12.55 -2.58 -7.09
N THR A 21 13.77 -2.52 -7.62
CA THR A 21 14.02 -2.50 -9.07
C THR A 21 14.29 -3.88 -9.63
N ASP A 22 14.54 -4.86 -8.76
CA ASP A 22 14.75 -6.23 -9.18
C ASP A 22 13.41 -6.95 -9.45
N HIS A 23 13.49 -7.95 -10.32
CA HIS A 23 12.37 -8.85 -10.64
C HIS A 23 12.02 -9.80 -9.48
N ARG A 24 12.21 -9.37 -8.23
CA ARG A 24 11.89 -10.16 -7.04
C ARG A 24 10.39 -10.43 -6.98
N TRP A 25 10.08 -11.67 -6.63
CA TRP A 25 8.72 -12.14 -6.35
C TRP A 25 7.97 -11.24 -5.37
N THR A 26 8.66 -10.62 -4.40
CA THR A 26 8.04 -9.67 -3.45
C THR A 26 7.30 -8.55 -4.17
N LYS A 27 7.90 -7.88 -5.15
CA LYS A 27 7.24 -6.79 -5.88
C LYS A 27 6.12 -7.32 -6.77
N THR A 28 6.37 -8.43 -7.47
CA THR A 28 5.40 -9.06 -8.38
C THR A 28 4.12 -9.45 -7.63
N VAL A 29 4.24 -10.18 -6.52
CA VAL A 29 3.10 -10.63 -5.72
C VAL A 29 2.38 -9.46 -5.05
N THR A 30 3.12 -8.48 -4.52
CA THR A 30 2.54 -7.35 -3.79
C THR A 30 1.75 -6.41 -4.70
N THR A 31 2.20 -6.21 -5.94
CA THR A 31 1.55 -5.32 -6.93
C THR A 31 0.51 -6.05 -7.79
N TRP A 32 0.36 -7.37 -7.62
CA TRP A 32 -0.53 -8.17 -8.43
C TRP A 32 -2.01 -7.83 -8.17
N ARG A 33 -2.72 -7.43 -9.23
CA ARG A 33 -4.14 -7.06 -9.15
C ARG A 33 -5.08 -8.28 -9.13
N GLY A 34 -4.56 -9.48 -9.33
CA GLY A 34 -5.36 -10.70 -9.45
C GLY A 34 -5.83 -10.95 -10.89
N PRO A 35 -6.43 -12.12 -11.16
CA PRO A 35 -7.02 -12.42 -12.45
C PRO A 35 -8.24 -11.52 -12.71
N PRO A 36 -8.56 -11.25 -13.99
CA PRO A 36 -9.80 -10.57 -14.35
C PRO A 36 -11.01 -11.41 -13.90
N GLY A 37 -12.08 -10.75 -13.42
CA GLY A 37 -13.32 -11.41 -13.00
C GLY A 37 -13.92 -10.86 -11.70
N LYS A 38 -15.07 -11.39 -11.30
CA LYS A 38 -15.74 -11.07 -10.03
C LYS A 38 -15.43 -12.13 -8.98
N ARG A 39 -15.11 -11.71 -7.75
CA ARG A 39 -14.95 -12.62 -6.62
C ARG A 39 -16.30 -13.11 -6.11
N ASN A 40 -16.35 -14.34 -5.62
CA ASN A 40 -17.53 -14.90 -4.96
C ASN A 40 -17.93 -14.08 -3.73
N ARG A 41 -19.24 -13.98 -3.49
CA ARG A 41 -19.83 -13.29 -2.34
C ARG A 41 -19.40 -13.98 -1.03
N GLY A 42 -19.04 -13.21 0.00
CA GLY A 42 -18.80 -13.71 1.36
C GLY A 42 -17.56 -13.16 2.07
N ARG A 43 -16.51 -12.74 1.34
CA ARG A 43 -15.32 -12.10 1.93
C ARG A 43 -15.39 -10.57 1.79
N PRO A 44 -14.94 -9.78 2.78
CA PRO A 44 -14.74 -8.35 2.60
C PRO A 44 -13.96 -8.08 1.31
N CYS A 45 -14.48 -7.15 0.50
CA CYS A 45 -13.84 -6.77 -0.76
C CYS A 45 -12.51 -6.03 -0.53
N THR A 46 -12.21 -5.65 0.73
CA THR A 46 -11.03 -4.91 1.12
C THR A 46 -9.75 -5.70 0.86
N ARG A 47 -8.88 -5.09 0.07
CA ARG A 47 -7.51 -5.52 -0.18
C ARG A 47 -6.56 -4.87 0.80
N TRP A 48 -5.37 -5.47 0.93
CA TRP A 48 -4.33 -4.96 1.80
C TRP A 48 -3.86 -3.55 1.42
N ASP A 49 -3.97 -3.14 0.15
CA ASP A 49 -3.52 -1.85 -0.36
C ASP A 49 -4.63 -0.81 -0.48
N ASP A 50 -5.86 -1.12 -0.07
CA ASP A 50 -6.98 -0.19 -0.19
C ASP A 50 -6.83 1.02 0.74
N ASP A 51 -6.27 0.84 1.94
CA ASP A 51 -5.92 1.96 2.83
C ASP A 51 -4.77 2.81 2.25
N ILE A 52 -3.82 2.19 1.57
CA ILE A 52 -2.75 2.90 0.86
C ILE A 52 -3.33 3.71 -0.30
N LYS A 53 -4.23 3.12 -1.09
CA LYS A 53 -4.92 3.80 -2.20
C LYS A 53 -5.83 4.93 -1.73
N LYS A 54 -6.39 4.83 -0.53
CA LYS A 54 -7.21 5.89 0.05
C LYS A 54 -6.43 7.19 0.22
N ILE A 55 -5.15 7.09 0.59
CA ILE A 55 -4.25 8.23 0.80
C ILE A 55 -3.47 8.60 -0.47
N ALA A 56 -2.81 7.63 -1.11
CA ALA A 56 -1.91 7.86 -2.25
C ALA A 56 -2.56 7.60 -3.61
N GLY A 57 -3.84 7.22 -3.68
CA GLY A 57 -4.55 6.97 -4.92
C GLY A 57 -4.21 5.63 -5.62
N PRO A 58 -4.87 5.33 -6.76
CA PRO A 58 -4.75 4.05 -7.46
C PRO A 58 -3.37 3.82 -8.11
N GLN A 59 -2.57 4.88 -8.25
CA GLN A 59 -1.21 4.88 -8.79
C GLN A 59 -0.15 4.97 -7.68
N TRP A 60 -0.46 4.56 -6.45
CA TRP A 60 0.44 4.66 -5.30
C TRP A 60 1.85 4.10 -5.54
N ILE A 61 2.00 3.06 -6.37
CA ILE A 61 3.32 2.48 -6.73
C ILE A 61 4.22 3.51 -7.45
N HIS A 62 3.63 4.34 -8.31
CA HIS A 62 4.34 5.42 -9.00
C HIS A 62 4.67 6.53 -8.01
N ILE A 63 3.69 6.94 -7.19
CA ILE A 63 3.87 8.00 -6.19
C ILE A 63 4.95 7.61 -5.16
N ALA A 64 5.02 6.34 -4.79
CA ALA A 64 6.02 5.79 -3.88
C ALA A 64 7.46 5.80 -4.45
N GLN A 65 7.66 6.04 -5.75
CA GLN A 65 9.01 6.24 -6.30
C GLN A 65 9.65 7.51 -5.76
N ASP A 66 8.85 8.56 -5.61
CA ASP A 66 9.26 9.81 -4.99
C ASP A 66 9.24 9.66 -3.46
N ARG A 67 10.44 9.60 -2.86
CA ARG A 67 10.60 9.43 -1.42
C ARG A 67 10.06 10.61 -0.63
N GLN A 68 10.21 11.84 -1.12
CA GLN A 68 9.74 13.03 -0.43
C GLN A 68 8.21 13.06 -0.43
N ARG A 69 7.61 12.85 -1.60
CA ARG A 69 6.15 12.77 -1.73
C ARG A 69 5.56 11.62 -0.91
N TRP A 70 6.23 10.46 -0.87
CA TRP A 70 5.80 9.33 -0.05
C TRP A 70 5.88 9.60 1.45
N GLN A 71 6.89 10.35 1.90
CA GLN A 71 7.06 10.70 3.30
C GLN A 71 5.99 11.69 3.76
N VAL A 72 5.67 12.71 2.96
CA VAL A 72 4.61 13.70 3.28
C VAL A 72 3.25 13.02 3.49
N LEU A 73 2.95 11.98 2.71
CA LEU A 73 1.69 11.24 2.83
C LEU A 73 1.64 10.25 4.01
N GLU A 74 2.77 10.00 4.69
CA GLU A 74 2.83 9.07 5.84
C GLU A 74 1.97 9.56 7.02
N GLU A 75 1.96 10.87 7.28
CA GLU A 75 1.21 11.48 8.38
C GLU A 75 -0.30 11.23 8.22
N ALA A 76 -0.85 11.56 7.04
CA ALA A 76 -2.25 11.32 6.70
C ALA A 76 -2.66 9.83 6.84
N PHE A 77 -1.76 8.91 6.46
CA PHE A 77 -2.00 7.47 6.60
C PHE A 77 -2.04 7.01 8.07
N THR A 78 -1.23 7.62 8.94
CA THR A 78 -1.23 7.29 10.36
C THR A 78 -2.45 7.82 11.11
N GLU A 79 -3.00 8.97 10.70
CA GLU A 79 -4.15 9.64 11.33
C GLU A 79 -5.51 8.99 11.03
N GLU A 80 -5.71 8.41 9.83
CA GLU A 80 -7.00 7.91 9.33
C GLU A 80 -7.63 6.71 10.11
N GLY A 81 -7.09 6.36 11.27
CA GLY A 81 -7.75 5.40 12.16
C GLY A 81 -7.18 5.40 13.56
N SER A 82 -6.90 6.61 14.06
CA SER A 82 -7.00 6.91 15.49
C SER A 82 -8.46 7.14 15.88
#